data_AF-A0A0G0EHX4-F1
#
_entry.id   AF-A0A0G0EHX4-F1
#
_cell.length_a   1.000
_cell.length_b   1.000
_cell.length_c   1.000
_cell.angle_alpha   90.00
_cell.angle_beta   90.00
_cell.angle_gamma   90.00
#
_symmetry.space_group_name_H-M   'P 1'
#
loop_
_entity.id
_entity.type
_entity.pdbx_description
1 polymer ?
#
loop_
_entity_poly.entity_id
_entity_poly.type
_entity_poly.pdbx_seq_one_letter_code
_entity_poly.pdbx_strand_id
1 'polypeptide(L)'
;MINQQLLDFIKQQLLKGVDKETITKELLGSGWLEQDINEGFNAINTQMQAPQKTPMPSVVSINTKEKLIIEKKSFVQKINLFNIFMAIVMLSFIITSSYIISEVVFNLNNSFAYSLHDLYRIVHSFNGIFFTIGLICFILYLIIFIRFKFKKDSINIIKARKNFIWSIVLLIMLVLEYLIPTLFLNYAYKPVIYLYPTQTKNVKVELDYKGKLIADYPAYDYSQKGWAVTAYPDGKIINGDGKEYSYLFWEGESSTPINYDLSTGFVVKGEDTVSFLQETLSKIGLTPKEYNEFIVYWYPKMKDNKYNLIHFADKQYTDTAPLTITPGPDSMLRVFMVFKQLNRGIEVKPQEIKSFNRTGFSVIEWGGTELK
;
A
#
# COMPACT_ATOMS: atom_id res chain seq x y z
N MET A 1 31.97 25.09 -65.84
CA MET A 1 31.00 25.46 -64.78
C MET A 1 31.28 24.55 -63.61
N ILE A 2 31.56 25.10 -62.43
CA ILE A 2 31.93 24.29 -61.27
C ILE A 2 30.71 23.47 -60.84
N ASN A 3 30.88 22.15 -60.73
CA ASN A 3 29.79 21.25 -60.39
C ASN A 3 29.41 21.42 -58.90
N GLN A 4 28.14 21.72 -58.63
CA GLN A 4 27.66 21.97 -57.26
C GLN A 4 27.71 20.72 -56.37
N GLN A 5 27.52 19.52 -56.94
CA GLN A 5 27.63 18.27 -56.16
C GLN A 5 29.05 18.04 -55.66
N LEU A 6 30.05 18.41 -56.48
CA LEU A 6 31.46 18.35 -56.12
C LEU A 6 31.78 19.34 -54.99
N LEU A 7 31.29 20.58 -55.07
CA LEU A 7 31.50 21.60 -54.03
C LEU A 7 30.86 21.21 -52.70
N ASP A 8 29.63 20.73 -52.71
CA ASP A 8 28.92 20.32 -51.50
C ASP A 8 29.62 19.12 -50.83
N PHE A 9 30.10 18.16 -51.62
CA PHE A 9 30.86 17.03 -51.11
C PHE A 9 32.19 17.47 -50.46
N ILE A 10 32.99 18.27 -51.16
CA ILE A 10 34.28 18.76 -50.63
C ILE A 10 34.04 19.57 -49.34
N LYS A 11 33.04 20.45 -49.32
CA LYS A 11 32.68 21.26 -48.15
C LYS A 11 32.23 20.38 -46.96
N GLN A 12 31.44 19.34 -47.21
CA GLN A 12 30.99 18.43 -46.16
C GLN A 12 32.16 17.62 -45.56
N GLN A 13 33.10 17.17 -46.38
CA GLN A 13 34.26 16.40 -45.91
C GLN A 13 35.26 17.27 -45.14
N LEU A 14 35.49 18.51 -45.58
CA LEU A 14 36.31 19.48 -44.84
C LEU A 14 35.68 19.84 -43.47
N LEU A 15 34.34 19.98 -43.40
CA LEU A 15 33.64 20.19 -42.12
C LEU A 15 33.75 18.99 -41.16
N LYS A 16 33.96 17.78 -41.70
CA LYS A 16 34.21 16.56 -40.91
C LYS A 16 35.69 16.38 -40.54
N GLY A 17 36.57 17.26 -41.00
CA GLY A 17 38.01 17.22 -40.69
C GLY A 17 38.82 16.24 -41.53
N VAL A 18 38.29 15.79 -42.68
CA VAL A 18 39.03 14.93 -43.61
C VAL A 18 40.04 15.79 -44.40
N ASP A 19 41.25 15.28 -44.59
CA ASP A 19 42.31 16.01 -45.31
C ASP A 19 42.10 16.02 -46.83
N LYS A 20 42.75 16.96 -47.51
CA LYS A 20 42.63 17.19 -48.95
C LYS A 20 43.04 15.96 -49.78
N GLU A 21 44.06 15.22 -49.36
CA GLU A 21 44.61 14.10 -50.11
C GLU A 21 43.63 12.92 -50.10
N THR A 22 43.04 12.64 -48.94
CA THR A 22 41.99 11.62 -48.78
C THR A 22 40.75 11.94 -49.63
N ILE A 23 40.28 13.19 -49.61
CA ILE A 23 39.12 13.64 -50.41
C ILE A 23 39.43 13.52 -51.91
N THR A 24 40.64 13.88 -52.33
CA THR A 24 41.05 13.81 -53.76
C THR A 24 41.05 12.36 -54.24
N LYS A 25 41.59 11.43 -53.43
CA LYS A 25 41.62 10.01 -53.76
C LYS A 25 40.22 9.41 -53.93
N GLU A 26 39.28 9.78 -53.06
CA GLU A 26 37.89 9.30 -53.12
C GLU A 26 37.14 9.82 -54.35
N LEU A 27 37.36 11.08 -54.73
CA LEU A 27 36.74 11.70 -55.89
C LEU A 27 37.31 11.15 -57.21
N LEU A 28 38.63 10.91 -57.28
CA LEU A 28 39.24 10.21 -58.41
C LEU A 28 38.70 8.79 -58.55
N GLY A 29 38.55 8.06 -57.44
CA GLY A 29 37.92 6.73 -57.42
C GLY A 29 36.44 6.73 -57.85
N SER A 30 35.77 7.88 -57.73
CA SER A 30 34.37 8.09 -58.14
C SER A 30 34.23 8.64 -59.57
N GLY A 31 35.34 8.76 -60.32
CA GLY A 31 35.34 9.16 -61.72
C GLY A 31 35.40 10.67 -61.98
N TRP A 32 35.69 11.49 -60.97
CA TRP A 32 35.93 12.93 -61.16
C TRP A 32 37.31 13.20 -61.76
N LEU A 33 37.41 14.22 -62.61
CA LEU A 33 38.68 14.67 -63.17
C LEU A 33 39.48 15.46 -62.13
N GLU A 34 40.80 15.27 -62.12
CA GLU A 34 41.71 15.96 -61.19
C GLU A 34 41.64 17.50 -61.31
N GLN A 35 41.40 18.00 -62.52
CA GLN A 35 41.20 19.43 -62.77
C GLN A 35 39.96 19.97 -62.06
N ASP A 36 38.82 19.28 -62.15
CA ASP A 36 37.57 19.71 -61.52
C ASP A 36 37.69 19.70 -59.98
N ILE A 37 38.39 18.72 -59.43
CA ILE A 37 38.65 18.60 -57.99
C ILE A 37 39.48 19.80 -57.51
N ASN A 38 40.54 20.17 -58.23
CA ASN A 38 41.39 21.30 -57.90
C ASN A 38 40.66 22.65 -58.00
N GLU A 39 39.83 22.83 -59.04
CA GLU A 39 38.94 23.99 -59.16
C GLU A 39 37.94 24.08 -58.00
N GLY A 40 37.40 22.93 -57.55
CA GLY A 40 36.51 22.83 -56.39
C GLY A 40 37.15 23.29 -55.08
N PHE A 41 38.38 22.85 -54.79
CA PHE A 41 39.12 23.30 -53.60
C PHE A 41 39.44 24.81 -53.63
N ASN A 42 39.81 25.34 -54.79
CA ASN A 42 40.11 26.76 -54.94
C ASN A 42 38.86 27.63 -54.73
N ALA A 43 37.71 27.22 -55.28
CA ALA A 43 36.46 27.94 -55.12
C ALA A 43 35.99 28.04 -53.65
N ILE A 44 36.18 26.96 -52.88
CA ILE A 44 35.87 26.96 -51.44
C ILE A 44 36.81 27.90 -50.66
N ASN A 45 38.10 27.91 -50.99
CA ASN A 45 39.06 28.79 -50.34
C ASN A 45 38.78 30.28 -50.63
N THR A 46 38.37 30.62 -51.86
CA THR A 46 37.98 31.99 -52.24
C THR A 46 36.69 32.45 -51.55
N GLN A 47 35.73 31.55 -51.32
CA GLN A 47 34.50 31.87 -50.57
C GLN A 47 34.73 32.12 -49.09
N MET A 48 35.83 31.63 -48.51
CA MET A 48 36.15 31.80 -47.09
C MET A 48 36.98 33.07 -46.79
N GLN A 49 37.44 33.83 -47.80
CA GLN A 49 38.42 34.93 -47.62
C GLN A 49 38.00 36.34 -48.12
N ALA A 50 36.75 36.61 -48.51
CA ALA A 50 36.38 37.95 -49.03
C ALA A 50 36.05 39.00 -47.91
N PRO A 51 36.67 40.21 -47.89
CA PRO A 51 36.37 41.30 -46.94
C PRO A 51 35.40 42.40 -47.48
N GLN A 52 34.59 42.97 -46.58
CA GLN A 52 33.60 44.06 -46.79
C GLN A 52 34.19 45.47 -46.92
N LYS A 53 33.56 46.37 -47.70
CA LYS A 53 33.52 47.85 -47.49
C LYS A 53 32.20 48.51 -48.03
N THR A 54 31.58 49.31 -47.15
CA THR A 54 30.36 50.18 -47.03
C THR A 54 29.82 51.05 -48.20
N PRO A 55 28.64 51.75 -48.10
CA PRO A 55 27.73 52.02 -46.95
C PRO A 55 26.21 51.72 -47.12
N MET A 56 25.47 51.79 -46.01
CA MET A 56 24.04 51.46 -45.80
C MET A 56 23.05 52.47 -46.43
N PRO A 57 21.77 52.07 -46.67
CA PRO A 57 20.75 52.32 -45.65
C PRO A 57 19.90 51.09 -45.27
N SER A 58 19.76 50.95 -43.96
CA SER A 58 18.82 50.18 -43.13
C SER A 58 17.73 49.35 -43.82
N VAL A 59 17.87 48.02 -43.75
CA VAL A 59 16.73 47.10 -43.57
C VAL A 59 17.03 46.20 -42.37
N VAL A 60 16.14 46.28 -41.39
CA VAL A 60 16.15 45.64 -40.07
C VAL A 60 16.36 44.13 -40.18
N SER A 61 17.47 43.61 -39.65
CA SER A 61 17.74 42.17 -39.43
C SER A 61 17.76 41.80 -37.95
N ILE A 62 16.94 42.47 -37.14
CA ILE A 62 16.58 42.00 -35.80
C ILE A 62 15.33 41.13 -35.95
N ASN A 63 15.44 39.83 -36.26
CA ASN A 63 14.34 38.91 -35.89
C ASN A 63 14.49 37.38 -36.07
N THR A 64 15.65 36.80 -36.32
CA THR A 64 15.70 35.31 -36.44
C THR A 64 16.39 34.65 -35.26
N LYS A 65 17.59 35.12 -34.87
CA LYS A 65 18.35 34.53 -33.76
C LYS A 65 17.77 34.91 -32.39
N GLU A 66 17.40 36.18 -32.20
CA GLU A 66 16.66 36.62 -31.01
C GLU A 66 15.28 35.99 -30.94
N LYS A 67 14.54 35.89 -32.05
CA LYS A 67 13.23 35.23 -32.09
C LYS A 67 13.32 33.74 -31.73
N LEU A 68 14.38 33.03 -32.17
CA LEU A 68 14.63 31.64 -31.78
C LEU A 68 15.02 31.50 -30.29
N ILE A 69 15.78 32.45 -29.75
CA ILE A 69 16.16 32.49 -28.34
C ILE A 69 14.95 32.85 -27.46
N ILE A 70 14.11 33.78 -27.91
CA ILE A 70 12.86 34.21 -27.26
C ILE A 70 11.84 33.07 -27.32
N GLU A 71 11.70 32.36 -28.45
CA GLU A 71 10.88 31.15 -28.55
C GLU A 71 11.39 30.05 -27.63
N LYS A 72 12.70 29.77 -27.60
CA LYS A 72 13.28 28.79 -26.67
C LYS A 72 13.06 29.20 -25.20
N LYS A 73 13.25 30.47 -24.84
CA LYS A 73 12.98 30.99 -23.47
C LYS A 73 11.49 30.91 -23.12
N SER A 74 10.61 31.33 -24.02
CA SER A 74 9.14 31.27 -23.87
C SER A 74 8.68 29.83 -23.71
N PHE A 75 9.23 28.90 -24.47
CA PHE A 75 8.91 27.48 -24.40
C PHE A 75 9.37 26.83 -23.10
N VAL A 76 10.59 27.15 -22.63
CA VAL A 76 11.09 26.68 -21.32
C VAL A 76 10.30 27.30 -20.18
N GLN A 77 9.89 28.58 -20.29
CA GLN A 77 8.97 29.19 -19.34
C GLN A 77 7.62 28.48 -19.34
N LYS A 78 7.04 28.14 -20.50
CA LYS A 78 5.78 27.36 -20.58
C LYS A 78 5.90 25.98 -19.93
N ILE A 79 7.02 25.28 -20.09
CA ILE A 79 7.27 23.98 -19.43
C ILE A 79 7.43 24.15 -17.91
N ASN A 80 8.17 25.16 -17.44
CA ASN A 80 8.26 25.45 -16.02
C ASN A 80 6.88 25.82 -15.46
N LEU A 81 6.10 26.63 -16.18
CA LEU A 81 4.75 27.03 -15.78
C LEU A 81 3.80 25.83 -15.73
N PHE A 82 3.91 24.89 -16.69
CA PHE A 82 3.13 23.66 -16.69
C PHE A 82 3.52 22.72 -15.55
N ASN A 83 4.82 22.57 -15.26
CA ASN A 83 5.28 21.76 -14.13
C ASN A 83 4.91 22.39 -12.78
N ILE A 84 4.99 23.73 -12.67
CA ILE A 84 4.51 24.48 -11.50
C ILE A 84 3.00 24.33 -11.38
N PHE A 85 2.25 24.43 -12.48
CA PHE A 85 0.81 24.21 -12.51
C PHE A 85 0.46 22.79 -12.07
N MET A 86 1.14 21.76 -12.58
CA MET A 86 0.92 20.38 -12.16
C MET A 86 1.30 20.17 -10.68
N ALA A 87 2.36 20.80 -10.20
CA ALA A 87 2.71 20.75 -8.78
C ALA A 87 1.67 21.45 -7.90
N ILE A 88 1.14 22.59 -8.34
CA ILE A 88 0.04 23.30 -7.67
C ILE A 88 -1.24 22.48 -7.71
N VAL A 89 -1.56 21.84 -8.83
CA VAL A 89 -2.73 20.96 -8.96
C VAL A 89 -2.59 19.78 -8.01
N MET A 90 -1.43 19.09 -7.99
CA MET A 90 -1.18 17.97 -7.08
C MET A 90 -1.20 18.42 -5.60
N LEU A 91 -0.58 19.56 -5.27
CA LEU A 91 -0.61 20.13 -3.92
C LEU A 91 -2.03 20.55 -3.53
N SER A 92 -2.82 21.08 -4.47
CA SER A 92 -4.21 21.42 -4.25
C SER A 92 -5.05 20.17 -4.02
N PHE A 93 -4.80 19.06 -4.72
CA PHE A 93 -5.46 17.77 -4.45
C PHE A 93 -5.10 17.21 -3.07
N ILE A 94 -3.86 17.36 -2.62
CA ILE A 94 -3.43 16.93 -1.28
C ILE A 94 -4.11 17.78 -0.20
N ILE A 95 -4.15 19.10 -0.39
CA ILE A 95 -4.78 20.04 0.55
C ILE A 95 -6.31 19.87 0.54
N THR A 96 -6.95 19.75 -0.62
CA THR A 96 -8.40 19.61 -0.72
C THR A 96 -8.88 18.24 -0.28
N SER A 97 -8.13 17.16 -0.53
CA SER A 97 -8.46 15.85 0.05
C SER A 97 -8.36 15.91 1.57
N SER A 98 -7.30 16.50 2.13
CA SER A 98 -7.14 16.65 3.59
C SER A 98 -8.25 17.52 4.22
N TYR A 99 -8.63 18.61 3.56
CA TYR A 99 -9.69 19.52 4.01
C TYR A 99 -11.10 18.91 3.86
N ILE A 100 -11.39 18.24 2.74
CA ILE A 100 -12.65 17.52 2.55
C ILE A 100 -12.76 16.39 3.58
N ILE A 101 -11.68 15.68 3.89
CA ILE A 101 -11.67 14.67 4.96
C ILE A 101 -11.99 15.31 6.31
N SER A 102 -11.37 16.43 6.70
CA SER A 102 -11.68 17.09 7.98
C SER A 102 -13.12 17.61 8.04
N GLU A 103 -13.61 18.21 6.96
CA GLU A 103 -14.94 18.83 6.88
C GLU A 103 -16.06 17.78 6.80
N VAL A 104 -15.84 16.67 6.07
CA VAL A 104 -16.77 15.53 5.97
C VAL A 104 -16.82 14.77 7.29
N VAL A 105 -15.67 14.53 7.94
CA VAL A 105 -15.63 13.92 9.28
C VAL A 105 -16.32 14.80 10.31
N PHE A 106 -16.10 16.12 10.28
CA PHE A 106 -16.72 17.07 11.20
C PHE A 106 -18.24 17.20 11.00
N ASN A 107 -18.72 17.32 9.76
CA ASN A 107 -20.15 17.48 9.48
C ASN A 107 -20.96 16.18 9.63
N LEU A 108 -20.39 15.03 9.28
CA LEU A 108 -21.07 13.74 9.48
C LEU A 108 -21.16 13.35 10.96
N ASN A 109 -20.18 13.72 11.78
CA ASN A 109 -20.25 13.54 13.24
C ASN A 109 -21.34 14.42 13.90
N ASN A 110 -21.70 15.54 13.27
CA ASN A 110 -22.72 16.47 13.77
C ASN A 110 -24.13 16.27 13.18
N SER A 111 -24.30 15.57 12.05
CA SER A 111 -25.58 15.55 11.32
C SER A 111 -26.26 14.19 11.17
N PHE A 112 -25.60 13.04 11.34
CA PHE A 112 -26.26 11.73 11.19
C PHE A 112 -25.60 10.61 12.02
N ALA A 113 -26.40 9.64 12.46
CA ALA A 113 -26.02 8.46 13.23
C ALA A 113 -25.22 7.41 12.42
N TYR A 114 -24.16 7.83 11.73
CA TYR A 114 -23.24 6.91 11.06
C TYR A 114 -22.25 6.33 12.07
N SER A 115 -22.00 5.02 11.98
CA SER A 115 -20.95 4.40 12.77
C SER A 115 -19.57 4.90 12.29
N LEU A 116 -18.57 4.90 13.18
CA LEU A 116 -17.18 5.26 12.83
C LEU A 116 -16.65 4.44 11.62
N HIS A 117 -17.18 3.23 11.44
CA HIS A 117 -16.89 2.32 10.34
C HIS A 117 -17.47 2.79 9.00
N ASP A 118 -18.71 3.28 8.95
CA ASP A 118 -19.30 3.82 7.72
C ASP A 118 -18.56 5.08 7.27
N LEU A 119 -18.16 5.90 8.24
CA LEU A 119 -17.32 7.08 8.02
C LEU A 119 -15.97 6.68 7.41
N TYR A 120 -15.32 5.67 7.98
CA TYR A 120 -14.05 5.14 7.48
C TYR A 120 -14.17 4.58 6.05
N ARG A 121 -15.24 3.83 5.74
CA ARG A 121 -15.48 3.31 4.39
C ARG A 121 -15.69 4.41 3.36
N ILE A 122 -16.44 5.45 3.71
CA ILE A 122 -16.68 6.59 2.84
C ILE A 122 -15.35 7.30 2.56
N VAL A 123 -14.57 7.60 3.61
CA VAL A 123 -13.24 8.22 3.49
C VAL A 123 -12.28 7.34 2.67
N HIS A 124 -12.25 6.03 2.92
CA HIS A 124 -11.38 5.11 2.19
C HIS A 124 -11.78 4.95 0.72
N SER A 125 -13.09 4.95 0.42
CA SER A 125 -13.60 4.95 -0.97
C SER A 125 -13.22 6.23 -1.71
N PHE A 126 -13.31 7.39 -1.05
CA PHE A 126 -12.83 8.65 -1.62
C PHE A 126 -11.31 8.61 -1.87
N ASN A 127 -10.53 8.12 -0.92
CA ASN A 127 -9.07 7.94 -1.09
C ASN A 127 -8.73 7.02 -2.26
N GLY A 128 -9.49 5.94 -2.48
CA GLY A 128 -9.35 5.08 -3.66
C GLY A 128 -9.59 5.82 -4.98
N ILE A 129 -10.62 6.68 -5.05
CA ILE A 129 -10.90 7.50 -6.23
C ILE A 129 -9.77 8.49 -6.48
N PHE A 130 -9.31 9.23 -5.45
CA PHE A 130 -8.19 10.16 -5.60
C PHE A 130 -6.89 9.45 -6.01
N PHE A 131 -6.63 8.26 -5.47
CA PHE A 131 -5.48 7.43 -5.86
C PHE A 131 -5.55 7.02 -7.35
N THR A 132 -6.73 6.55 -7.82
CA THR A 132 -6.90 6.18 -9.23
C THR A 132 -6.74 7.37 -10.18
N ILE A 133 -7.28 8.54 -9.83
CA ILE A 133 -7.10 9.78 -10.60
C ILE A 133 -5.62 10.19 -10.61
N GLY A 134 -4.95 10.12 -9.47
CA GLY A 134 -3.51 10.40 -9.34
C GLY A 134 -2.66 9.47 -10.22
N LEU A 135 -2.97 8.17 -10.25
CA LEU A 135 -2.30 7.18 -11.08
C LEU A 135 -2.51 7.44 -12.58
N ILE A 136 -3.74 7.78 -13.00
CA ILE A 136 -4.05 8.15 -14.39
C ILE A 136 -3.26 9.40 -14.79
N CYS A 137 -3.23 10.44 -13.95
CA CYS A 137 -2.45 11.66 -14.18
C CYS A 137 -0.95 11.35 -14.29
N PHE A 138 -0.42 10.45 -13.46
CA PHE A 138 0.98 10.03 -13.52
C PHE A 138 1.30 9.25 -14.81
N ILE A 139 0.42 8.33 -15.24
CA ILE A 139 0.57 7.60 -16.49
C ILE A 139 0.56 8.57 -17.69
N LEU A 140 -0.37 9.53 -17.72
CA LEU A 140 -0.43 10.56 -18.75
C LEU A 140 0.84 11.41 -18.77
N TYR A 141 1.35 11.81 -17.61
CA TYR A 141 2.63 12.49 -17.48
C TYR A 141 3.78 11.65 -18.05
N LEU A 142 3.82 10.34 -17.76
CA LEU A 142 4.86 9.43 -18.23
C LEU A 142 4.82 9.28 -19.76
N ILE A 143 3.62 9.20 -20.35
CA ILE A 143 3.42 9.17 -21.82
C ILE A 143 3.95 10.47 -22.45
N ILE A 144 3.63 11.63 -21.88
CA ILE A 144 4.12 12.93 -22.34
C ILE A 144 5.65 13.02 -22.20
N PHE A 145 6.18 12.57 -21.06
CA PHE A 145 7.62 12.57 -20.77
C PHE A 145 8.42 11.69 -21.75
N ILE A 146 7.93 10.48 -22.03
CA ILE A 146 8.54 9.56 -23.01
C ILE A 146 8.51 10.18 -24.41
N ARG A 147 7.38 10.77 -24.83
CA ARG A 147 7.27 11.47 -26.13
C ARG A 147 8.25 12.65 -26.25
N PHE A 148 8.53 13.37 -25.16
CA PHE A 148 9.44 14.51 -25.16
C PHE A 148 10.94 14.14 -25.21
N LYS A 149 11.32 12.95 -24.70
CA LYS A 149 12.72 12.49 -24.65
C LYS A 149 13.35 12.30 -26.04
N PHE A 150 12.56 12.30 -27.10
CA PHE A 150 13.04 12.18 -28.49
C PHE A 150 13.52 13.51 -29.13
N LYS A 151 13.44 14.66 -28.44
CA LYS A 151 14.00 15.94 -28.94
C LYS A 151 15.35 16.26 -28.28
N LYS A 152 16.41 16.11 -29.07
CA LYS A 152 17.84 16.06 -28.71
C LYS A 152 18.41 17.44 -28.28
N ASP A 153 18.35 17.79 -26.99
CA ASP A 153 19.13 18.90 -26.38
C ASP A 153 19.62 18.48 -24.98
N SER A 154 20.95 18.39 -24.77
CA SER A 154 21.61 17.67 -23.66
C SER A 154 21.44 18.25 -22.26
N ILE A 155 21.29 19.57 -22.10
CA ILE A 155 21.11 20.22 -20.78
C ILE A 155 19.67 20.00 -20.24
N ASN A 156 18.68 19.95 -21.12
CA ASN A 156 17.28 19.69 -20.74
C ASN A 156 17.08 18.25 -20.23
N ILE A 157 17.95 17.31 -20.64
CA ILE A 157 17.88 15.90 -20.27
C ILE A 157 18.19 15.68 -18.78
N ILE A 158 19.17 16.40 -18.21
CA ILE A 158 19.55 16.23 -16.80
C ILE A 158 18.44 16.76 -15.88
N LYS A 159 17.88 17.93 -16.18
CA LYS A 159 16.78 18.52 -15.40
C LYS A 159 15.48 17.71 -15.52
N ALA A 160 15.18 17.20 -16.72
CA ALA A 160 14.05 16.30 -16.96
C ALA A 160 14.19 14.97 -16.20
N ARG A 161 15.40 14.39 -16.15
CA ARG A 161 15.68 13.20 -15.34
C ARG A 161 15.46 13.42 -13.85
N LYS A 162 15.87 14.58 -13.31
CA LYS A 162 15.63 14.91 -11.89
C LYS A 162 14.13 15.02 -11.59
N ASN A 163 13.36 15.68 -12.45
CA ASN A 163 11.90 15.81 -12.29
C ASN A 163 11.18 14.46 -12.41
N PHE A 164 11.64 13.59 -13.31
CA PHE A 164 11.10 12.24 -13.45
C PHE A 164 11.35 11.38 -12.21
N ILE A 165 12.55 11.44 -11.63
CA ILE A 165 12.86 10.75 -10.38
C ILE A 165 11.95 11.25 -9.25
N TRP A 166 11.75 12.56 -9.11
CA TRP A 166 10.82 13.11 -8.11
C TRP A 166 9.38 12.66 -8.30
N SER A 167 8.91 12.54 -9.55
CA SER A 167 7.56 12.04 -9.84
C SER A 167 7.40 10.56 -9.46
N ILE A 168 8.43 9.73 -9.65
CA ILE A 168 8.44 8.33 -9.20
C ILE A 168 8.45 8.26 -7.68
N VAL A 169 9.26 9.08 -7.00
CA VAL A 169 9.28 9.15 -5.53
C VAL A 169 7.90 9.52 -4.98
N LEU A 170 7.23 10.52 -5.58
CA LEU A 170 5.88 10.92 -5.18
C LEU A 170 4.85 9.81 -5.40
N LEU A 171 4.93 9.09 -6.53
CA LEU A 171 4.06 7.94 -6.77
C LEU A 171 4.31 6.82 -5.76
N ILE A 172 5.58 6.52 -5.45
CA ILE A 172 5.94 5.53 -4.44
C ILE A 172 5.38 5.94 -3.08
N MET A 173 5.48 7.22 -2.69
CA MET A 173 4.89 7.70 -1.43
C MET A 173 3.36 7.55 -1.42
N LEU A 174 2.66 7.91 -2.50
CA LEU A 174 1.21 7.72 -2.64
C LEU A 174 0.79 6.24 -2.58
N VAL A 175 1.57 5.36 -3.22
CA VAL A 175 1.36 3.91 -3.21
C VAL A 175 1.60 3.33 -1.81
N LEU A 176 2.66 3.78 -1.13
CA LEU A 176 2.94 3.38 0.25
C LEU A 176 1.83 3.83 1.20
N GLU A 177 1.39 5.08 1.09
CA GLU A 177 0.31 5.63 1.92
C GLU A 177 -1.02 4.86 1.76
N TYR A 178 -1.28 4.32 0.56
CA TYR A 178 -2.43 3.46 0.30
C TYR A 178 -2.25 2.00 0.77
N LEU A 179 -1.03 1.45 0.68
CA LEU A 179 -0.71 0.07 1.10
C LEU A 179 -0.52 -0.09 2.61
N ILE A 180 -0.12 0.97 3.32
CA ILE A 180 0.18 0.93 4.75
C ILE A 180 -1.03 0.48 5.59
N PRO A 181 -2.26 1.02 5.42
CA PRO A 181 -3.39 0.66 6.29
C PRO A 181 -3.77 -0.82 6.27
N THR A 182 -3.64 -1.49 5.12
CA THR A 182 -4.04 -2.91 4.96
C THR A 182 -3.01 -3.87 5.54
N LEU A 183 -1.76 -3.44 5.73
CA LEU A 183 -0.71 -4.29 6.31
C LEU A 183 -0.81 -4.45 7.84
N PHE A 184 -1.66 -3.69 8.53
CA PHE A 184 -1.67 -3.63 10.00
C PHE A 184 -2.99 -4.05 10.65
N LEU A 185 -3.93 -4.65 9.90
CA LEU A 185 -5.17 -5.14 10.50
C LEU A 185 -4.93 -6.44 11.27
N ASN A 186 -5.51 -6.51 12.47
CA ASN A 186 -5.51 -7.72 13.28
C ASN A 186 -6.74 -8.56 12.96
N TYR A 187 -6.56 -9.88 13.00
CA TYR A 187 -7.63 -10.84 12.80
C TYR A 187 -7.89 -11.61 14.10
N ALA A 188 -9.16 -11.80 14.44
CA ALA A 188 -9.58 -12.73 15.46
C ALA A 188 -9.85 -14.09 14.79
N TYR A 189 -9.01 -15.07 15.09
CA TYR A 189 -9.11 -16.42 14.53
C TYR A 189 -9.67 -17.40 15.54
N LYS A 190 -10.67 -18.15 15.09
CA LYS A 190 -11.39 -19.16 15.85
C LYS A 190 -11.82 -18.77 17.28
N PRO A 191 -12.39 -17.59 17.54
CA PRO A 191 -13.36 -17.47 18.62
C PRO A 191 -14.44 -18.56 18.53
N VAL A 192 -14.53 -19.39 19.56
CA VAL A 192 -15.63 -20.34 19.75
C VAL A 192 -16.25 -20.13 21.13
N ILE A 193 -17.57 -20.16 21.21
CA ILE A 193 -18.35 -19.88 22.43
C ILE A 193 -19.15 -21.13 22.80
N TYR A 194 -18.82 -21.70 23.96
CA TYR A 194 -19.55 -22.82 24.58
C TYR A 194 -20.52 -22.29 25.63
N LEU A 195 -21.70 -22.91 25.68
CA LEU A 195 -22.77 -22.57 26.62
C LEU A 195 -23.06 -23.77 27.52
N TYR A 196 -22.86 -23.63 28.83
CA TYR A 196 -23.08 -24.69 29.81
C TYR A 196 -24.11 -24.28 30.86
N PRO A 197 -25.41 -24.26 30.52
CA PRO A 197 -26.45 -23.97 31.50
C PRO A 197 -26.65 -25.14 32.48
N THR A 198 -27.18 -24.87 33.67
CA THR A 198 -27.50 -25.93 34.65
C THR A 198 -28.72 -26.77 34.25
N GLN A 199 -29.59 -26.23 33.41
CA GLN A 199 -30.76 -26.88 32.82
C GLN A 199 -30.94 -26.36 31.40
N THR A 200 -31.52 -27.18 30.52
CA THR A 200 -31.80 -26.79 29.14
C THR A 200 -32.58 -25.48 29.10
N LYS A 201 -32.09 -24.50 28.33
CA LYS A 201 -32.73 -23.18 28.22
C LYS A 201 -32.44 -22.51 26.89
N ASN A 202 -33.31 -21.58 26.51
CA ASN A 202 -33.06 -20.70 25.37
C ASN A 202 -32.10 -19.58 25.80
N VAL A 203 -31.11 -19.32 24.95
CA VAL A 203 -30.06 -18.34 25.15
C VAL A 203 -29.92 -17.51 23.88
N LYS A 204 -29.97 -16.19 24.05
CA LYS A 204 -29.56 -15.22 23.04
C LYS A 204 -28.12 -14.82 23.31
N VAL A 205 -27.25 -14.93 22.31
CA VAL A 205 -25.84 -14.53 22.35
C VAL A 205 -25.63 -13.44 21.32
N GLU A 206 -25.32 -12.23 21.75
CA GLU A 206 -25.12 -11.06 20.91
C GLU A 206 -23.65 -10.65 20.89
N LEU A 207 -23.10 -10.45 19.69
CA LEU A 207 -21.69 -10.09 19.48
C LEU A 207 -21.62 -8.74 18.79
N ASP A 208 -21.11 -7.72 19.49
CA ASP A 208 -20.92 -6.37 18.94
C ASP A 208 -19.46 -6.16 18.51
N TYR A 209 -18.98 -6.97 17.57
CA TYR A 209 -17.58 -6.92 17.14
C TYR A 209 -17.24 -5.60 16.44
N LYS A 210 -16.20 -4.91 16.92
CA LYS A 210 -15.64 -3.66 16.35
C LYS A 210 -14.80 -3.94 15.10
N GLY A 211 -15.43 -4.59 14.13
CA GLY A 211 -14.80 -5.03 12.91
C GLY A 211 -15.83 -5.70 12.02
N LYS A 212 -15.35 -6.57 11.13
CA LYS A 212 -16.18 -7.33 10.22
C LYS A 212 -16.05 -8.82 10.53
N LEU A 213 -17.17 -9.51 10.64
CA LEU A 213 -17.17 -10.98 10.63
C LEU A 213 -16.81 -11.47 9.22
N ILE A 214 -15.81 -12.34 9.15
CA ILE A 214 -15.31 -12.93 7.90
C ILE A 214 -15.66 -14.43 7.78
N ALA A 215 -16.01 -15.06 8.91
CA ALA A 215 -16.58 -16.40 8.95
C ALA A 215 -17.45 -16.53 10.22
N ASP A 216 -18.49 -17.34 10.14
CA ASP A 216 -19.39 -17.63 11.25
C ASP A 216 -20.08 -18.99 11.05
N TYR A 217 -20.30 -19.72 12.13
CA TYR A 217 -20.96 -21.03 12.11
C TYR A 217 -21.49 -21.40 13.51
N PRO A 218 -22.81 -21.62 13.71
CA PRO A 218 -23.90 -21.40 12.76
C PRO A 218 -23.95 -19.97 12.22
N ALA A 219 -24.73 -19.75 11.15
CA ALA A 219 -24.84 -18.44 10.53
C ALA A 219 -25.24 -17.34 11.54
N TYR A 220 -24.50 -16.25 11.58
CA TYR A 220 -24.76 -15.08 12.40
C TYR A 220 -25.99 -14.33 11.89
N ASP A 221 -26.94 -14.02 12.77
CA ASP A 221 -28.15 -13.29 12.41
C ASP A 221 -27.99 -11.79 12.73
N TYR A 222 -27.81 -11.01 11.66
CA TYR A 222 -27.64 -9.57 11.71
C TYR A 222 -28.88 -8.81 12.22
N SER A 223 -30.09 -9.37 12.08
CA SER A 223 -31.32 -8.72 12.54
C SER A 223 -31.43 -8.69 14.06
N GLN A 224 -30.94 -9.75 14.71
CA GLN A 224 -30.90 -9.88 16.17
C GLN A 224 -29.51 -9.65 16.78
N LYS A 225 -28.52 -9.36 15.93
CA LYS A 225 -27.11 -9.13 16.27
C LYS A 225 -26.44 -10.32 16.97
N GLY A 226 -26.70 -11.54 16.52
CA GLY A 226 -26.20 -12.72 17.21
C GLY A 226 -26.83 -14.04 16.83
N TRP A 227 -26.92 -14.91 17.82
CA TRP A 227 -27.53 -16.24 17.72
C TRP A 227 -28.61 -16.38 18.80
N ALA A 228 -29.70 -17.05 18.46
CA ALA A 228 -30.70 -17.53 19.40
C ALA A 228 -30.69 -19.06 19.36
N VAL A 229 -30.31 -19.69 20.47
CA VAL A 229 -30.09 -21.14 20.54
C VAL A 229 -30.76 -21.74 21.77
N THR A 230 -31.09 -23.03 21.71
CA THR A 230 -31.39 -23.82 22.89
C THR A 230 -30.11 -24.50 23.36
N ALA A 231 -29.60 -24.13 24.53
CA ALA A 231 -28.38 -24.68 25.11
C ALA A 231 -28.69 -25.78 26.14
N TYR A 232 -27.87 -26.83 26.15
CA TYR A 232 -28.00 -28.01 27.01
C TYR A 232 -26.83 -28.11 28.00
N PRO A 233 -27.02 -28.74 29.18
CA PRO A 233 -25.97 -28.81 30.20
C PRO A 233 -24.67 -29.51 29.77
N ASP A 234 -24.72 -30.38 28.76
CA ASP A 234 -23.55 -31.06 28.18
C ASP A 234 -22.74 -30.21 27.19
N GLY A 235 -23.17 -28.95 26.97
CA GLY A 235 -22.55 -28.00 26.04
C GLY A 235 -23.08 -28.08 24.61
N LYS A 236 -24.02 -28.99 24.33
CA LYS A 236 -24.71 -29.01 23.03
C LYS A 236 -25.60 -27.77 22.87
N ILE A 237 -25.70 -27.26 21.65
CA ILE A 237 -26.67 -26.23 21.28
C ILE A 237 -27.49 -26.67 20.07
N ILE A 238 -28.77 -26.28 20.06
CA ILE A 238 -29.63 -26.35 18.87
C ILE A 238 -29.88 -24.91 18.41
N ASN A 239 -29.53 -24.59 17.16
CA ASN A 239 -29.76 -23.26 16.62
C ASN A 239 -31.18 -23.10 16.07
N GLY A 240 -31.61 -21.88 15.75
CA GLY A 240 -32.94 -21.60 15.19
C GLY A 240 -33.26 -22.33 13.88
N ASP A 241 -32.25 -22.87 13.19
CA ASP A 241 -32.40 -23.75 12.02
C ASP A 241 -32.75 -25.22 12.37
N GLY A 242 -32.87 -25.54 13.66
CA GLY A 242 -33.16 -26.87 14.18
C GLY A 242 -31.98 -27.84 14.16
N LYS A 243 -30.77 -27.40 13.78
CA LYS A 243 -29.58 -28.25 13.72
C LYS A 243 -28.78 -28.19 15.01
N GLU A 244 -28.06 -29.29 15.26
CA GLU A 244 -27.18 -29.46 16.41
C GLU A 244 -25.76 -28.95 16.13
N TYR A 245 -25.20 -28.22 17.10
CA TYR A 245 -23.83 -27.71 17.07
C TYR A 245 -23.16 -27.86 18.45
N SER A 246 -21.82 -27.88 18.45
CA SER A 246 -21.02 -28.00 19.68
C SER A 246 -20.68 -26.66 20.33
N TYR A 247 -20.73 -25.57 19.55
CA TYR A 247 -20.41 -24.20 19.98
C TYR A 247 -20.88 -23.21 18.90
N LEU A 248 -20.88 -21.92 19.23
CA LEU A 248 -20.95 -20.83 18.25
C LEU A 248 -19.53 -20.48 17.82
N PHE A 249 -19.28 -20.25 16.53
CA PHE A 249 -17.97 -19.91 15.99
C PHE A 249 -18.05 -18.62 15.18
N TRP A 250 -17.00 -17.82 15.27
CA TRP A 250 -16.79 -16.67 14.40
C TRP A 250 -15.30 -16.41 14.15
N GLU A 251 -14.99 -15.72 13.05
CA GLU A 251 -13.71 -15.08 12.79
C GLU A 251 -13.95 -13.65 12.33
N GLY A 252 -13.03 -12.75 12.66
CA GLY A 252 -13.20 -11.34 12.40
C GLY A 252 -11.95 -10.64 11.93
N GLU A 253 -12.13 -9.63 11.10
CA GLU A 253 -11.13 -8.63 10.75
C GLU A 253 -11.41 -7.36 11.54
N SER A 254 -10.44 -6.85 12.29
CA SER A 254 -10.63 -5.65 13.08
C SER A 254 -10.74 -4.40 12.20
N SER A 255 -11.55 -3.44 12.62
CA SER A 255 -11.69 -2.15 11.92
C SER A 255 -10.48 -1.22 12.12
N THR A 256 -9.70 -1.44 13.18
CA THR A 256 -8.49 -0.68 13.50
C THR A 256 -7.38 -1.61 13.99
N PRO A 257 -6.10 -1.23 13.85
CA PRO A 257 -5.01 -1.98 14.46
C PRO A 257 -5.18 -2.06 15.98
N ILE A 258 -5.05 -3.27 16.53
CA ILE A 258 -5.06 -3.55 17.96
C ILE A 258 -3.61 -3.60 18.44
N ASN A 259 -3.26 -2.68 19.33
CA ASN A 259 -1.94 -2.69 19.96
C ASN A 259 -1.95 -3.63 21.18
N TYR A 260 -1.51 -4.88 20.99
CA TYR A 260 -1.35 -5.86 22.06
C TYR A 260 -0.10 -5.59 22.89
N ASP A 261 -0.23 -5.65 24.22
CA ASP A 261 0.86 -5.37 25.15
C ASP A 261 1.53 -6.70 25.51
N LEU A 262 2.64 -6.96 24.84
CA LEU A 262 3.45 -8.17 25.05
C LEU A 262 4.55 -7.97 26.10
N SER A 263 4.41 -6.98 27.00
CA SER A 263 5.34 -6.78 28.13
C SER A 263 5.35 -7.95 29.12
N THR A 264 4.26 -8.73 29.14
CA THR A 264 4.14 -9.98 29.89
C THR A 264 3.77 -11.13 28.97
N GLY A 265 4.17 -12.35 29.34
CA GLY A 265 3.82 -13.54 28.57
C GLY A 265 4.73 -14.72 28.89
N PHE A 266 4.86 -15.61 27.91
CA PHE A 266 5.63 -16.83 28.00
C PHE A 266 6.43 -17.02 26.72
N VAL A 267 7.73 -17.32 26.84
CA VAL A 267 8.56 -17.69 25.70
C VAL A 267 8.74 -19.20 25.70
N VAL A 268 8.14 -19.85 24.72
CA VAL A 268 8.01 -21.31 24.65
C VAL A 268 8.63 -21.81 23.36
N LYS A 269 9.42 -22.88 23.38
CA LYS A 269 9.91 -23.48 22.13
C LYS A 269 8.77 -24.10 21.33
N GLY A 270 8.92 -24.21 20.01
CA GLY A 270 7.94 -24.90 19.17
C GLY A 270 7.67 -26.34 19.65
N GLU A 271 8.73 -27.07 20.00
CA GLU A 271 8.64 -28.45 20.52
C GLU A 271 7.87 -28.58 21.85
N ASP A 272 7.91 -27.55 22.70
CA ASP A 272 7.29 -27.54 24.03
C ASP A 272 5.87 -26.93 24.02
N THR A 273 5.35 -26.56 22.84
CA THR A 273 4.09 -25.80 22.74
C THR A 273 2.88 -26.60 23.26
N VAL A 274 2.81 -27.91 22.98
CA VAL A 274 1.67 -28.73 23.41
C VAL A 274 1.61 -28.83 24.92
N SER A 275 2.72 -29.21 25.57
CA SER A 275 2.79 -29.37 27.02
C SER A 275 2.50 -28.06 27.74
N PHE A 276 3.09 -26.95 27.25
CA PHE A 276 2.81 -25.61 27.77
C PHE A 276 1.33 -25.23 27.68
N LEU A 277 0.69 -25.43 26.52
CA LEU A 277 -0.72 -25.08 26.34
C LEU A 277 -1.63 -25.96 27.20
N GLN A 278 -1.37 -27.26 27.29
CA GLN A 278 -2.15 -28.16 28.16
C GLN A 278 -2.10 -27.72 29.62
N GLU A 279 -0.90 -27.44 30.14
CA GLU A 279 -0.72 -26.98 31.52
C GLU A 279 -1.37 -25.62 31.76
N THR A 280 -1.11 -24.65 30.87
CA THR A 280 -1.54 -23.27 31.07
C THR A 280 -3.03 -23.10 30.89
N LEU A 281 -3.64 -23.68 29.84
CA LEU A 281 -5.08 -23.59 29.62
C LEU A 281 -5.87 -24.34 30.70
N SER A 282 -5.33 -25.47 31.20
CA SER A 282 -5.93 -26.15 32.36
C SER A 282 -5.87 -25.28 33.62
N LYS A 283 -4.76 -24.57 33.87
CA LYS A 283 -4.65 -23.62 35.00
C LYS A 283 -5.59 -22.42 34.86
N ILE A 284 -5.85 -21.96 33.63
CA ILE A 284 -6.82 -20.90 33.36
C ILE A 284 -8.25 -21.37 33.68
N GLY A 285 -8.56 -22.66 33.47
CA GLY A 285 -9.87 -23.25 33.77
C GLY A 285 -10.61 -23.84 32.57
N LEU A 286 -9.89 -24.07 31.45
CA LEU A 286 -10.42 -24.84 30.32
C LEU A 286 -10.43 -26.32 30.67
N THR A 287 -11.52 -26.99 30.27
CA THR A 287 -11.65 -28.45 30.36
C THR A 287 -10.86 -29.15 29.25
N PRO A 288 -10.57 -30.47 29.37
CA PRO A 288 -9.96 -31.23 28.29
C PRO A 288 -10.68 -31.16 26.96
N LYS A 289 -12.01 -31.07 26.96
CA LYS A 289 -12.79 -30.88 25.72
C LYS A 289 -12.39 -29.57 25.02
N GLU A 290 -12.32 -28.48 25.77
CA GLU A 290 -12.10 -27.13 25.24
C GLU A 290 -10.62 -26.89 24.88
N TYR A 291 -9.68 -27.23 25.77
CA TYR A 291 -8.26 -26.97 25.48
C TYR A 291 -7.72 -27.88 24.37
N ASN A 292 -8.25 -29.10 24.19
CA ASN A 292 -7.80 -29.96 23.09
C ASN A 292 -8.20 -29.36 21.73
N GLU A 293 -9.41 -28.80 21.60
CA GLU A 293 -9.82 -28.10 20.37
C GLU A 293 -9.00 -26.83 20.14
N PHE A 294 -8.69 -26.09 21.20
CA PHE A 294 -7.78 -24.95 21.16
C PHE A 294 -6.41 -25.36 20.59
N ILE A 295 -5.82 -26.41 21.17
CA ILE A 295 -4.48 -26.91 20.79
C ILE A 295 -4.49 -27.42 19.36
N VAL A 296 -5.48 -28.21 18.95
CA VAL A 296 -5.57 -28.74 17.58
C VAL A 296 -5.56 -27.63 16.54
N TYR A 297 -6.16 -26.47 16.83
CA TYR A 297 -6.13 -25.33 15.92
C TYR A 297 -4.80 -24.57 15.94
N TRP A 298 -4.28 -24.27 17.12
CA TRP A 298 -3.16 -23.35 17.28
C TRP A 298 -1.78 -24.01 17.18
N TYR A 299 -1.63 -25.25 17.69
CA TYR A 299 -0.35 -25.96 17.70
C TYR A 299 0.31 -26.09 16.30
N PRO A 300 -0.41 -26.43 15.21
CA PRO A 300 0.20 -26.55 13.89
C PRO A 300 0.88 -25.26 13.41
N LYS A 301 0.46 -24.09 13.91
CA LYS A 301 1.03 -22.77 13.56
C LYS A 301 2.28 -22.41 14.38
N MET A 302 2.53 -23.14 15.47
CA MET A 302 3.58 -22.84 16.45
C MET A 302 4.67 -23.91 16.52
N LYS A 303 4.39 -25.14 16.12
CA LYS A 303 5.26 -26.31 16.31
C LYS A 303 6.64 -26.20 15.66
N ASP A 304 6.73 -25.54 14.50
CA ASP A 304 7.96 -25.42 13.72
C ASP A 304 8.74 -24.12 14.04
N ASN A 305 8.22 -23.30 14.96
CA ASN A 305 8.87 -22.07 15.38
C ASN A 305 10.01 -22.37 16.37
N LYS A 306 11.14 -21.64 16.27
CA LYS A 306 12.22 -21.76 17.26
C LYS A 306 11.71 -21.43 18.66
N TYR A 307 11.00 -20.31 18.76
CA TYR A 307 10.32 -19.85 19.96
C TYR A 307 9.01 -19.15 19.59
N ASN A 308 8.05 -19.20 20.50
CA ASN A 308 6.77 -18.51 20.46
C ASN A 308 6.68 -17.62 21.71
N LEU A 309 6.51 -16.31 21.51
CA LEU A 309 6.06 -15.43 22.58
C LEU A 309 4.54 -15.49 22.64
N ILE A 310 4.00 -16.00 23.74
CA ILE A 310 2.57 -16.19 23.97
C ILE A 310 2.11 -15.25 25.07
N HIS A 311 1.01 -14.53 24.82
CA HIS A 311 0.33 -13.67 25.76
C HIS A 311 -1.18 -13.94 25.71
N PHE A 312 -1.87 -13.95 26.85
CA PHE A 312 -3.33 -14.09 26.87
C PHE A 312 -3.96 -12.71 27.09
N ALA A 313 -4.49 -12.13 26.02
CA ALA A 313 -5.10 -10.81 26.02
C ALA A 313 -6.45 -10.81 26.76
N ASP A 314 -6.65 -9.78 27.58
CA ASP A 314 -7.89 -9.54 28.32
C ASP A 314 -8.67 -8.39 27.64
N LYS A 315 -8.69 -7.19 28.24
CA LYS A 315 -9.43 -6.02 27.73
C LYS A 315 -9.10 -5.63 26.29
N GLN A 316 -7.85 -5.80 25.87
CA GLN A 316 -7.41 -5.54 24.49
C GLN A 316 -8.20 -6.35 23.46
N TYR A 317 -8.69 -7.53 23.85
CA TYR A 317 -9.61 -8.33 23.04
C TYR A 317 -11.07 -8.03 23.39
N THR A 318 -11.47 -8.11 24.67
CA THR A 318 -12.91 -8.06 25.03
C THR A 318 -13.55 -6.71 24.71
N ASP A 319 -12.79 -5.62 24.73
CA ASP A 319 -13.29 -4.29 24.37
C ASP A 319 -13.52 -4.15 22.85
N THR A 320 -12.92 -5.03 22.04
CA THR A 320 -13.12 -5.10 20.58
C THR A 320 -14.24 -6.06 20.19
N ALA A 321 -14.56 -7.03 21.04
CA ALA A 321 -15.61 -8.01 20.84
C ALA A 321 -16.57 -8.08 22.05
N PRO A 322 -17.29 -7.00 22.42
CA PRO A 322 -18.33 -7.07 23.45
C PRO A 322 -19.32 -8.20 23.19
N LEU A 323 -19.59 -8.98 24.23
CA LEU A 323 -20.49 -10.14 24.19
C LEU A 323 -21.59 -9.94 25.23
N THR A 324 -22.85 -9.98 24.79
CA THR A 324 -24.04 -9.87 25.64
C THR A 324 -24.83 -11.16 25.55
N ILE A 325 -25.17 -11.76 26.69
CA ILE A 325 -25.85 -13.06 26.74
C ILE A 325 -27.10 -12.95 27.59
N THR A 326 -28.23 -13.43 27.09
CA THR A 326 -29.53 -13.40 27.76
C THR A 326 -30.18 -14.80 27.75
N PRO A 327 -30.55 -15.38 28.90
CA PRO A 327 -30.29 -14.90 30.26
C PRO A 327 -28.79 -14.82 30.56
N GLY A 328 -28.40 -13.90 31.45
CA GLY A 328 -27.00 -13.68 31.79
C GLY A 328 -26.35 -14.93 32.41
N PRO A 329 -25.08 -15.24 32.07
CA PRO A 329 -24.35 -16.32 32.70
C PRO A 329 -23.94 -15.94 34.13
N ASP A 330 -23.89 -16.95 34.99
CA ASP A 330 -23.39 -16.82 36.36
C ASP A 330 -21.86 -16.74 36.39
N SER A 331 -21.18 -17.28 35.37
CA SER A 331 -19.73 -17.17 35.20
C SER A 331 -19.34 -17.16 33.71
N MET A 332 -18.35 -16.34 33.35
CA MET A 332 -17.87 -16.23 31.98
C MET A 332 -16.35 -16.19 31.93
N LEU A 333 -15.76 -17.03 31.08
CA LEU A 333 -14.33 -17.07 30.79
C LEU A 333 -14.12 -16.76 29.31
N ARG A 334 -13.25 -15.80 29.00
CA ARG A 334 -12.85 -15.46 27.63
C ARG A 334 -11.33 -15.51 27.53
N VAL A 335 -10.80 -16.48 26.78
CA VAL A 335 -9.36 -16.69 26.61
C VAL A 335 -8.95 -16.35 25.19
N PHE A 336 -8.20 -15.26 25.02
CA PHE A 336 -7.72 -14.86 23.70
C PHE A 336 -6.20 -14.89 23.64
N MET A 337 -5.64 -15.87 22.93
CA MET A 337 -4.19 -16.01 22.81
C MET A 337 -3.64 -15.13 21.70
N VAL A 338 -2.67 -14.31 22.03
CA VAL A 338 -1.84 -13.57 21.08
C VAL A 338 -0.48 -14.26 21.05
N PHE A 339 -0.03 -14.70 19.89
CA PHE A 339 1.32 -15.25 19.77
C PHE A 339 2.14 -14.55 18.68
N LYS A 340 3.46 -14.51 18.89
CA LYS A 340 4.44 -14.01 17.95
C LYS A 340 5.62 -14.96 17.83
N GLN A 341 5.99 -15.32 16.61
CA GLN A 341 7.20 -16.11 16.36
C GLN A 341 8.46 -15.32 16.75
N LEU A 342 9.42 -16.01 17.38
CA LEU A 342 10.73 -15.46 17.74
C LEU A 342 11.87 -16.33 17.19
N ASN A 343 12.93 -15.68 16.70
CA ASN A 343 14.14 -16.35 16.21
C ASN A 343 15.09 -16.81 17.33
N ARG A 344 14.94 -16.25 18.53
CA ARG A 344 15.73 -16.56 19.72
C ARG A 344 14.86 -16.40 20.96
N GLY A 345 15.21 -17.13 22.02
CA GLY A 345 14.60 -16.93 23.33
C GLY A 345 14.91 -15.53 23.84
N ILE A 346 13.91 -14.89 24.47
CA ILE A 346 14.05 -13.63 25.17
C ILE A 346 13.49 -13.81 26.58
N GLU A 347 13.95 -12.98 27.51
CA GLU A 347 13.34 -12.88 28.83
C GLU A 347 12.11 -11.99 28.75
N VAL A 348 10.98 -12.47 29.27
CA VAL A 348 9.73 -11.71 29.39
C VAL A 348 9.20 -11.92 30.79
N LYS A 349 8.57 -10.91 31.37
CA LYS A 349 7.91 -11.05 32.66
C LYS A 349 6.78 -12.09 32.53
N PRO A 350 6.76 -13.17 33.32
CA PRO A 350 5.68 -14.15 33.27
C PRO A 350 4.32 -13.51 33.52
N GLN A 351 3.32 -13.85 32.70
CA GLN A 351 1.95 -13.40 32.92
C GLN A 351 1.34 -14.15 34.12
N GLU A 352 0.66 -13.43 34.99
CA GLU A 352 -0.09 -14.04 36.09
C GLU A 352 -1.34 -14.74 35.55
N ILE A 353 -1.45 -16.05 35.81
CA ILE A 353 -2.62 -16.84 35.42
C ILE A 353 -3.61 -16.87 36.58
N LYS A 354 -4.79 -16.30 36.34
CA LYS A 354 -5.93 -16.37 37.27
C LYS A 354 -6.78 -17.59 36.92
N SER A 355 -6.99 -18.46 37.89
CA SER A 355 -7.87 -19.61 37.74
C SER A 355 -9.33 -19.17 37.68
N PHE A 356 -10.08 -19.69 36.72
CA PHE A 356 -11.51 -19.49 36.58
C PHE A 356 -12.31 -20.57 37.30
N ASN A 357 -13.33 -20.17 38.06
CA ASN A 357 -14.25 -21.08 38.73
C ASN A 357 -15.61 -21.05 38.02
N ARG A 358 -16.07 -22.22 37.60
CA ARG A 358 -17.39 -22.39 36.97
C ARG A 358 -18.47 -22.40 38.04
N THR A 359 -19.41 -21.47 37.94
CA THR A 359 -20.60 -21.40 38.78
C THR A 359 -21.83 -21.26 37.90
N GLY A 360 -22.91 -21.95 38.24
CA GLY A 360 -24.20 -21.86 37.56
C GLY A 360 -24.12 -22.04 36.03
N PHE A 361 -24.86 -21.22 35.29
CA PHE A 361 -24.73 -21.11 33.85
C PHE A 361 -23.36 -20.51 33.49
N SER A 362 -22.47 -21.36 32.97
CA SER A 362 -21.11 -20.96 32.58
C SER A 362 -21.01 -20.75 31.06
N VAL A 363 -20.31 -19.69 30.64
CA VAL A 363 -19.98 -19.44 29.23
C VAL A 363 -18.47 -19.39 29.05
N ILE A 364 -17.96 -20.14 28.09
CA ILE A 364 -16.54 -20.19 27.79
C ILE A 364 -16.34 -19.75 26.35
N GLU A 365 -15.51 -18.73 26.15
CA GLU A 365 -14.99 -18.39 24.83
C GLU A 365 -13.48 -18.60 24.81
N TRP A 366 -12.98 -19.18 23.72
CA TRP A 366 -11.56 -19.09 23.42
C TRP A 366 -11.32 -18.75 21.95
N GLY A 367 -10.20 -18.07 21.68
CA GLY A 367 -9.77 -17.69 20.34
C GLY A 367 -8.34 -17.18 20.36
N GLY A 368 -7.90 -16.51 19.29
CA GLY A 368 -6.58 -15.89 19.29
C GLY A 368 -6.19 -15.21 18.00
N THR A 369 -4.93 -14.77 17.95
CA THR A 369 -4.31 -14.13 16.79
C THR A 369 -2.82 -14.40 16.73
N GLU A 370 -2.27 -14.35 15.52
CA GLU A 370 -0.83 -14.37 15.25
C GLU A 370 -0.38 -12.96 14.86
N LEU A 371 0.64 -12.44 15.53
CA LEU A 371 1.30 -11.19 15.14
C LEU A 371 2.48 -11.50 14.22
N LYS A 372 2.47 -10.88 13.04
CA LYS A 372 3.52 -11.01 12.02
C LYS A 372 4.70 -10.06 12.25
#